data_AF-A0A6V7IGF2-F1
#
_entry.id   AF-A0A6V7IGF2-F1
#
_cell.length_a   1.000
_cell.length_b   1.000
_cell.length_c   1.000
_cell.angle_alpha   90.00
_cell.angle_beta   90.00
_cell.angle_gamma   90.00
#
_symmetry.space_group_name_H-M   'P 1'
#
loop_
_entity.id
_entity.type
_entity.pdbx_description
1 polymer ?
#
loop_
_entity_poly.entity_id
_entity_poly.type
_entity_poly.pdbx_seq_one_letter_code
_entity_poly.pdbx_strand_id
1 'polypeptide(L)' 'SPLPYKSRAMLIAKNTAWLKSNKMKAFYNVIDGTNFQDGATSLLQSAGLGKLRPNILMMGYKQDWATCLPESRNMYFNVM' A
#
# COMPACT_ATOMS: atom_id res chain seq x y z
N SER A 1 15.48 4.44 6.72
CA SER A 1 16.39 3.67 5.85
C SER A 1 15.57 2.77 4.94
N PRO A 2 15.85 2.71 3.64
CA PRO A 2 15.11 1.87 2.71
C PRO A 2 15.27 0.38 3.06
N LEU A 3 14.25 -0.43 2.74
CA LEU A 3 14.24 -1.86 3.05
C LEU A 3 15.35 -2.57 2.24
N PRO A 4 16.15 -3.45 2.86
CA PRO A 4 17.14 -4.23 2.14
C PRO A 4 16.50 -5.06 1.01
N TYR A 5 17.16 -5.12 -0.15
CA TYR A 5 16.65 -5.81 -1.35
C TYR A 5 16.20 -7.25 -1.07
N LYS A 6 16.98 -8.01 -0.30
CA LYS A 6 16.65 -9.40 0.06
C LYS A 6 15.36 -9.49 0.88
N SER A 7 15.18 -8.59 1.85
CA SER A 7 13.98 -8.54 2.69
C SER A 7 12.74 -8.18 1.87
N ARG A 8 12.88 -7.19 0.97
CA ARG A 8 11.83 -6.79 0.03
C ARG A 8 11.42 -7.95 -0.89
N ALA A 9 12.37 -8.65 -1.50
CA ALA A 9 12.10 -9.80 -2.36
C ALA A 9 11.38 -10.93 -1.60
N MET A 10 11.79 -11.19 -0.35
CA MET A 10 11.15 -12.18 0.51
C MET A 10 9.70 -11.82 0.85
N LEU A 11 9.43 -10.56 1.22
CA LEU A 11 8.07 -10.07 1.46
C LEU A 11 7.19 -10.21 0.22
N ILE A 12 7.71 -9.85 -0.95
CA ILE A 12 6.96 -9.97 -2.21
C ILE A 12 6.65 -11.43 -2.52
N ALA A 13 7.63 -12.34 -2.41
CA ALA A 13 7.43 -13.75 -2.68
C ALA A 13 6.40 -14.37 -1.71
N LYS A 14 6.54 -14.09 -0.42
CA LYS A 14 5.64 -14.61 0.63
C LYS A 14 4.19 -14.16 0.41
N ASN A 15 3.98 -12.86 0.23
CA ASN A 15 2.63 -12.32 0.06
C ASN A 15 2.02 -12.70 -1.29
N THR A 16 2.83 -12.76 -2.35
CA THR A 16 2.35 -13.25 -3.66
C THR A 16 1.92 -14.72 -3.59
N ALA A 17 2.67 -15.56 -2.87
CA ALA A 17 2.27 -16.96 -2.65
C ALA A 17 0.96 -17.06 -1.86
N TRP A 18 0.79 -16.22 -0.83
CA TRP A 18 -0.45 -16.17 -0.06
C TRP A 18 -1.64 -15.68 -0.89
N LEU A 19 -1.48 -14.66 -1.74
CA LEU A 19 -2.53 -14.22 -2.67
C LEU A 19 -2.94 -15.35 -3.62
N LYS A 20 -1.96 -16.08 -4.17
CA LYS A 20 -2.21 -17.23 -5.05
C LYS A 20 -2.92 -18.38 -4.33
N SER A 21 -2.53 -18.73 -3.11
CA SER A 21 -3.16 -19.80 -2.33
C SER A 21 -4.63 -19.48 -2.01
N ASN A 22 -4.94 -18.20 -1.80
CA ASN A 22 -6.31 -17.72 -1.59
C ASN A 22 -7.09 -17.46 -2.90
N LYS A 23 -6.54 -17.87 -4.06
CA LYS A 23 -7.14 -17.68 -5.39
C LYS A 23 -7.45 -16.22 -5.73
N MET A 24 -6.72 -15.28 -5.13
CA MET A 24 -6.86 -13.85 -5.40
C MET A 24 -5.96 -13.45 -6.57
N LYS A 25 -6.58 -12.91 -7.63
CA LYS A 25 -5.87 -12.34 -8.78
C LYS A 25 -5.43 -10.92 -8.45
N ALA A 26 -4.38 -10.79 -7.65
CA ALA A 26 -3.83 -9.52 -7.20
C ALA A 26 -2.31 -9.48 -7.28
N PHE A 27 -1.76 -8.27 -7.36
CA PHE A 27 -0.33 -8.01 -7.29
C PHE A 27 0.01 -7.41 -5.94
N TYR A 28 1.18 -7.76 -5.40
CA TYR A 28 1.67 -7.20 -4.14
C TYR A 28 2.85 -6.27 -4.40
N ASN A 29 2.70 -5.00 -4.05
CA ASN A 29 3.74 -3.98 -4.11
C ASN A 29 4.05 -3.45 -2.71
N VAL A 30 5.34 -3.30 -2.41
CA VAL A 30 5.84 -2.69 -1.17
C VAL A 30 6.41 -1.32 -1.51
N ILE A 31 6.02 -0.28 -0.78
CA ILE A 31 6.69 1.03 -0.86
C ILE A 31 7.41 1.28 0.47
N ASP A 32 8.61 1.83 0.39
CA ASP A 32 9.35 2.32 1.55
C ASP A 32 9.85 3.74 1.29
N GLY A 33 10.34 4.41 2.33
CA GLY A 33 11.00 5.71 2.18
C GLY A 33 10.06 6.90 1.93
N THR A 34 8.75 6.68 1.87
CA THR A 34 7.74 7.73 1.70
C THR A 34 6.81 7.79 2.91
N ASN A 35 6.19 8.95 3.08
CA ASN A 35 5.12 9.12 4.05
C ASN A 35 3.85 8.33 3.57
N PHE A 36 2.86 8.11 4.43
CA PHE A 36 1.67 7.31 4.09
C PHE A 36 0.91 7.85 2.87
N GLN A 37 0.75 9.17 2.78
CA GLN A 37 0.01 9.82 1.71
C GLN A 37 0.71 9.62 0.37
N ASP A 38 1.98 10.04 0.28
CA ASP A 38 2.78 9.93 -0.95
C ASP A 38 2.96 8.47 -1.36
N GLY A 39 3.11 7.56 -0.39
CA GLY A 39 3.17 6.13 -0.64
C GLY A 39 1.87 5.58 -1.24
N ALA A 40 0.73 5.95 -0.68
CA ALA A 40 -0.58 5.52 -1.20
C ALA A 40 -0.87 6.11 -2.59
N THR A 41 -0.58 7.40 -2.80
CA THR A 41 -0.72 8.07 -4.10
C THR A 41 0.22 7.45 -5.14
N SER A 42 1.47 7.15 -4.78
CA SER A 42 2.43 6.48 -5.67
C SER A 42 1.99 5.06 -6.01
N LEU A 43 1.41 4.31 -5.06
CA LEU A 43 0.82 2.99 -5.34
C LEU A 43 -0.33 3.09 -6.35
N LEU A 44 -1.25 4.02 -6.14
CA LEU A 44 -2.39 4.24 -7.04
C LEU A 44 -1.94 4.65 -8.46
N GLN A 45 -0.93 5.52 -8.56
CA GLN A 45 -0.37 5.96 -9.84
C GLN A 45 0.46 4.87 -10.52
N SER A 46 1.25 4.10 -9.76
CA SER A 46 2.11 3.03 -10.30
C SER A 46 1.33 1.79 -10.75
N ALA A 47 0.15 1.55 -10.18
CA ALA A 47 -0.71 0.42 -10.53
C ALA A 47 -1.27 0.50 -11.97
N GLY A 48 -0.97 1.56 -12.73
CA GLY A 48 -1.51 1.89 -14.05
C GLY A 48 -0.68 1.52 -15.29
N LEU A 49 0.36 0.69 -15.20
CA LEU A 49 1.11 0.27 -16.40
C LEU A 49 0.27 -0.72 -17.25
N GLY A 50 -0.59 -0.17 -18.14
CA GLY A 50 -1.46 -0.90 -19.06
C GLY A 50 -2.96 -0.55 -18.89
N LYS A 51 -3.86 -1.46 -19.28
CA LYS A 51 -5.33 -1.30 -19.14
C LYS A 51 -5.86 -1.41 -17.69
N LEU A 52 -4.97 -1.62 -16.72
CA LEU A 52 -5.30 -1.77 -15.30
C LEU A 52 -5.23 -0.42 -14.61
N ARG A 53 -6.26 0.42 -14.75
CA ARG A 53 -6.39 1.65 -13.96
C ARG A 53 -7.19 1.34 -12.70
N PRO A 54 -6.61 1.41 -11.49
CA PRO A 54 -7.38 1.23 -10.26
C PRO A 54 -8.48 2.29 -10.17
N ASN A 55 -9.70 1.83 -9.94
CA ASN A 55 -10.93 2.61 -9.92
C ASN A 55 -11.67 2.49 -8.58
N ILE A 56 -11.24 1.57 -7.71
CA ILE A 56 -11.74 1.43 -6.34
C ILE A 56 -10.53 1.30 -5.42
N LEU A 57 -10.47 2.17 -4.39
CA LEU A 57 -9.53 2.07 -3.29
C LEU A 57 -10.24 1.43 -2.10
N MET A 58 -9.69 0.32 -1.59
CA MET A 58 -10.10 -0.26 -0.31
C MET A 58 -9.03 -0.01 0.74
N MET A 59 -9.42 0.62 1.84
CA MET A 59 -8.57 0.93 2.98
C MET A 59 -9.28 0.60 4.29
N GLY A 60 -8.51 0.17 5.30
CA GLY A 60 -9.06 -0.13 6.62
C GLY A 60 -9.35 1.13 7.41
N TYR A 61 -10.44 1.14 8.20
CA TYR A 61 -10.82 2.26 9.05
C TYR A 61 -9.79 2.52 10.15
N LYS A 62 -9.28 3.75 10.23
CA LYS A 62 -8.37 4.19 11.29
C LYS A 62 -9.13 4.40 12.61
N GLN A 63 -9.10 3.40 13.50
CA GLN A 63 -9.81 3.43 14.79
C GLN A 63 -9.26 4.47 15.78
N ASP A 64 -7.96 4.75 15.73
CA ASP A 64 -7.24 5.67 16.62
C ASP A 64 -7.26 7.13 16.14
N TRP A 65 -8.17 7.50 15.23
CA TRP A 65 -8.21 8.83 14.62
C TRP A 65 -8.35 9.97 15.65
N ALA A 66 -9.01 9.72 16.78
CA ALA A 66 -9.22 10.71 17.84
C ALA A 66 -7.97 10.99 18.69
N THR A 67 -7.11 9.97 18.88
CA THR A 67 -5.93 10.04 19.77
C THR A 67 -4.61 10.16 19.02
N CYS A 68 -4.60 10.00 17.69
CA CYS A 68 -3.39 10.08 16.88
C CYS A 68 -2.91 11.53 16.65
N LEU A 69 -1.65 11.65 16.20
CA LEU A 69 -1.08 12.92 15.76
C LEU A 69 -1.92 13.55 14.64
N PRO A 70 -2.19 14.87 14.67
CA PRO A 70 -2.98 15.56 13.65
C PRO A 70 -2.46 15.32 12.22
N GLU A 71 -1.14 15.24 12.05
CA GLU A 71 -0.50 14.97 10.77
C GLU A 71 -0.88 13.58 10.22
N SER A 72 -0.80 12.53 11.04
CA SER A 72 -1.19 11.17 10.63
C SER A 72 -2.67 11.07 10.28
N ARG A 73 -3.52 11.82 11.00
CA ARG A 73 -4.95 11.92 10.69
C ARG A 73 -5.17 12.57 9.33
N ASN A 74 -4.55 13.73 9.10
CA ASN A 74 -4.69 14.47 7.83
C ASN A 74 -4.20 13.65 6.65
N MET A 75 -3.07 12.93 6.80
CA MET A 75 -2.55 12.05 5.77
C MET A 75 -3.50 10.89 5.43
N TYR A 76 -4.20 10.33 6.42
CA TYR A 76 -5.20 9.29 6.19
C TYR A 76 -6.41 9.86 5.42
N PHE A 77 -6.85 11.07 5.74
CA PHE A 77 -7.93 11.75 5.01
C PHE A 77 -7.53 12.16 3.58
N ASN A 78 -6.29 12.60 3.36
CA ASN A 78 -5.83 13.02 2.03
C ASN A 78 -5.70 11.86 1.02
N VAL A 79 -5.71 10.62 1.49
CA VAL A 79 -5.67 9.41 0.66
C VAL A 79 -7.07 8.96 0.22
N MET A 80 -8.11 9.39 0.94
CA MET A 80 -9.52 9.13 0.64
C MET A 80 -10.07 10.15 -0.36
#